data_AF-A0A7S3L657-F1
#
_entry.id   AF-A0A7S3L657-F1
#
_cell.length_a   1.000
_cell.length_b   1.000
_cell.length_c   1.000
_cell.angle_alpha   90.00
_cell.angle_beta   90.00
_cell.angle_gamma   90.00
#
_symmetry.space_group_name_H-M   'P 1'
#
loop_
_entity.id
_entity.type
_entity.pdbx_description
1 polymer ?
#
loop_
_entity_poly.entity_id
_entity_poly.type
_entity_poly.pdbx_seq_one_letter_code
_entity_poly.pdbx_strand_id
1 'polypeptide(L)'
;MTHSFVFAHTQVKVVIVCTSASELKGYKTGVWLEECAVPYYLFTSKGFQTILASTSGGEIPIDAASLKGDFFVPAAEKFMKDEDAQKKLLNSVAIKDIKFDDVDAIYLAGGHGVCVDFVGNKTLKAAIETVYKKGKIVAADCHGPIALAECCKADGKTPLVQGMTVTGFTDSEENAVALTEKVPFLIEAKFKEQGAKFEKGGDWTSHIRVDGNLYTGQNPASSEALAEAVAKALA
;
A
#
# COMPACT_ATOMS: atom_id res chain seq x y z
N MET A 1 -49.53 2.21 -4.52
CA MET A 1 -48.31 3.01 -4.27
C MET A 1 -47.24 2.05 -3.77
N THR A 2 -46.41 1.54 -4.69
CA THR A 2 -45.26 0.71 -4.36
C THR A 2 -44.12 1.61 -3.92
N HIS A 3 -43.78 1.58 -2.63
CA HIS A 3 -42.59 2.25 -2.12
C HIS A 3 -41.37 1.46 -2.59
N SER A 4 -40.71 1.94 -3.63
CA SER A 4 -39.39 1.45 -4.02
C SER A 4 -38.40 1.99 -3.00
N PHE A 5 -37.95 1.12 -2.09
CA PHE A 5 -36.79 1.41 -1.26
C PHE A 5 -35.57 1.47 -2.18
N VAL A 6 -35.12 2.67 -2.48
CA VAL A 6 -33.79 2.88 -3.05
C VAL A 6 -32.80 2.56 -1.93
N PHE A 7 -32.22 1.36 -1.95
CA PHE A 7 -31.01 1.11 -1.18
C PHE A 7 -29.97 2.11 -1.70
N ALA A 8 -29.58 3.07 -0.86
CA ALA A 8 -28.42 3.89 -1.14
C ALA A 8 -27.23 2.92 -1.20
N HIS A 9 -26.74 2.62 -2.41
CA HIS A 9 -25.45 1.97 -2.55
C HIS A 9 -24.43 2.92 -1.93
N THR A 10 -23.94 2.58 -0.73
CA THR A 10 -22.85 3.31 -0.09
C THR A 10 -21.65 3.22 -1.03
N GLN A 11 -21.19 4.37 -1.52
CA GLN A 11 -20.05 4.45 -2.42
C GLN A 11 -18.83 3.79 -1.77
N VAL A 12 -18.23 2.79 -2.46
CA VAL A 12 -17.03 2.09 -2.00
C VAL A 12 -15.91 3.10 -1.76
N LYS A 13 -15.28 3.07 -0.59
CA LYS A 13 -14.20 4.00 -0.22
C LYS A 13 -12.86 3.27 -0.08
N VAL A 14 -11.87 3.71 -0.84
CA VAL A 14 -10.51 3.18 -0.82
C VAL A 14 -9.53 4.28 -0.42
N VAL A 15 -8.63 3.98 0.50
CA VAL A 15 -7.55 4.90 0.91
C VAL A 15 -6.22 4.35 0.40
N ILE A 16 -5.56 5.06 -0.50
CA ILE A 16 -4.17 4.79 -0.89
C ILE A 16 -3.28 5.59 0.06
N VAL A 17 -2.45 4.90 0.83
CA VAL A 17 -1.53 5.51 1.79
C VAL A 17 -0.11 5.44 1.25
N CYS A 18 0.54 6.59 1.15
CA CYS A 18 1.93 6.75 0.76
C CYS A 18 2.79 7.19 1.95
N THR A 19 4.11 7.03 1.81
CA THR A 19 5.09 7.66 2.70
C THR A 19 5.06 9.19 2.57
N SER A 20 5.46 9.89 3.63
CA SER A 20 5.83 11.31 3.63
C SER A 20 7.34 11.51 3.74
N ALA A 21 8.14 10.43 3.79
CA ALA A 21 9.58 10.50 3.94
C ALA A 21 10.28 10.51 2.57
N SER A 22 11.18 11.47 2.38
CA SER A 22 11.94 11.65 1.13
C SER A 22 13.40 11.14 1.22
N GLU A 23 13.79 10.56 2.35
CA GLU A 23 15.17 10.11 2.58
C GLU A 23 15.24 8.98 3.61
N LEU A 24 15.96 7.90 3.28
CA LEU A 24 16.29 6.79 4.16
C LEU A 24 17.80 6.76 4.43
N LYS A 25 18.24 7.22 5.61
CA LYS A 25 19.66 7.21 6.04
C LYS A 25 20.60 7.76 4.93
N GLY A 26 20.32 8.96 4.42
CA GLY A 26 21.09 9.60 3.34
C GLY A 26 20.78 9.13 1.91
N TYR A 27 19.92 8.11 1.72
CA TYR A 27 19.45 7.70 0.40
C TYR A 27 18.16 8.43 0.05
N LYS A 28 18.14 9.22 -1.03
CA LYS A 28 16.93 9.92 -1.49
C LYS A 28 15.91 8.92 -2.00
N THR A 29 14.66 9.04 -1.56
CA THR A 29 13.58 8.12 -1.89
C THR A 29 12.22 8.82 -1.75
N GLY A 30 11.13 8.06 -1.75
CA GLY A 30 9.76 8.51 -1.61
C GLY A 30 8.81 7.35 -1.85
N VAL A 31 7.60 7.65 -2.28
CA VAL A 31 6.70 6.65 -2.86
C VAL A 31 7.27 6.17 -4.20
N TRP A 32 7.16 4.88 -4.48
CA TRP A 32 7.36 4.40 -5.85
C TRP A 32 6.13 4.77 -6.69
N LEU A 33 6.27 5.66 -7.69
CA LEU A 33 5.12 6.35 -8.28
C LEU A 33 4.07 5.40 -8.88
N GLU A 34 4.51 4.32 -9.53
CA GLU A 34 3.59 3.32 -10.10
C GLU A 34 2.65 2.72 -9.05
N GLU A 35 3.16 2.40 -7.87
CA GLU A 35 2.42 1.80 -6.76
C GLU A 35 1.39 2.76 -6.12
N CYS A 36 1.41 4.03 -6.52
CA CYS A 36 0.38 5.02 -6.22
C CYS A 36 -0.54 5.27 -7.43
N ALA A 37 0.06 5.50 -8.60
CA ALA A 37 -0.64 5.92 -9.81
C ALA A 37 -1.53 4.83 -10.40
N VAL A 38 -1.03 3.58 -10.48
CA VAL A 38 -1.78 2.45 -11.03
C VAL A 38 -3.02 2.16 -10.17
N PRO A 39 -2.91 1.97 -8.83
CA PRO A 39 -4.08 1.78 -7.99
C PRO A 39 -5.04 2.97 -8.03
N TYR A 40 -4.53 4.21 -8.05
CA TYR A 40 -5.37 5.41 -8.12
C TYR A 40 -6.27 5.41 -9.35
N TYR A 41 -5.71 5.20 -10.56
CA TYR A 41 -6.52 5.19 -11.77
C TYR A 41 -7.43 3.98 -11.85
N LEU A 42 -6.98 2.82 -11.37
CA LEU A 42 -7.80 1.62 -11.37
C LEU A 42 -9.03 1.79 -10.47
N PHE A 43 -8.86 2.22 -9.22
CA PHE A 43 -9.96 2.42 -8.29
C PHE A 43 -10.93 3.53 -8.73
N THR A 44 -10.40 4.66 -9.21
CA THR A 44 -11.25 5.75 -9.73
C THR A 44 -12.03 5.33 -10.97
N SER A 45 -11.46 4.51 -11.86
CA SER A 45 -12.18 3.98 -13.02
C SER A 45 -13.36 3.06 -12.66
N LYS A 46 -13.35 2.46 -11.46
CA LYS A 46 -14.45 1.67 -10.91
C LYS A 46 -15.51 2.50 -10.19
N GLY A 47 -15.35 3.82 -10.14
CA GLY A 47 -16.26 4.73 -9.45
C GLY A 47 -16.10 4.73 -7.92
N PHE A 48 -15.03 4.13 -7.39
CA PHE A 48 -14.74 4.15 -5.97
C PHE A 48 -14.36 5.56 -5.53
N GLN A 49 -14.75 5.93 -4.32
CA GLN A 49 -14.22 7.11 -3.65
C GLN A 49 -12.77 6.83 -3.23
N THR A 50 -11.81 7.25 -4.04
CA THR A 50 -10.38 7.05 -3.78
C THR A 50 -9.78 8.26 -3.07
N ILE A 51 -9.32 8.08 -1.85
CA ILE A 51 -8.59 9.07 -1.06
C ILE A 51 -7.10 8.79 -1.22
N LEU A 52 -6.34 9.79 -1.67
CA LEU A 52 -4.88 9.75 -1.64
C LEU A 52 -4.38 10.39 -0.34
N ALA A 53 -3.66 9.61 0.45
CA ALA A 53 -3.24 9.95 1.80
C ALA A 53 -1.75 9.71 2.00
N SER A 54 -1.19 10.38 3.00
CA SER A 54 0.17 10.12 3.46
C SER A 54 0.23 10.13 4.99
N THR A 55 1.31 9.60 5.54
CA THR A 55 1.51 9.53 7.00
C THR A 55 1.36 10.89 7.69
N SER A 56 1.76 11.99 7.03
CA SER A 56 1.75 13.35 7.56
C SER A 56 0.78 14.30 6.85
N GLY A 57 0.21 13.89 5.71
CA GLY A 57 -0.52 14.76 4.78
C GLY A 57 0.40 15.71 4.01
N GLY A 58 -0.17 16.51 3.11
CA GLY A 58 0.60 17.44 2.27
C GLY A 58 1.26 16.74 1.08
N GLU A 59 2.45 17.21 0.70
CA GLU A 59 3.18 16.67 -0.45
C GLU A 59 3.70 15.26 -0.19
N ILE A 60 3.38 14.33 -1.09
CA ILE A 60 3.96 12.99 -1.12
C ILE A 60 5.26 13.06 -1.94
N PRO A 61 6.43 12.82 -1.33
CA PRO A 61 7.69 12.76 -2.07
C PRO A 61 7.72 11.55 -2.99
N ILE A 62 8.19 11.73 -4.22
CA ILE A 62 8.36 10.65 -5.21
C ILE A 62 9.80 10.17 -5.21
N ASP A 63 10.01 8.85 -5.23
CA ASP A 63 11.31 8.28 -5.53
C ASP A 63 11.68 8.53 -7.00
N ALA A 64 12.72 9.32 -7.23
CA ALA A 64 13.15 9.69 -8.58
C ALA A 64 13.59 8.49 -9.44
N ALA A 65 13.89 7.33 -8.87
CA ALA A 65 14.14 6.11 -9.62
C ALA A 65 12.88 5.58 -10.33
N SER A 66 11.70 5.78 -9.72
CA SER A 66 10.40 5.38 -10.30
C SER A 66 9.96 6.23 -11.51
N LEU A 67 10.73 7.26 -11.85
CA LEU A 67 10.49 8.17 -12.99
C LEU A 67 11.39 7.88 -14.19
N LYS A 68 12.08 6.73 -14.22
CA LYS A 68 13.11 6.42 -15.22
C LYS A 68 12.84 5.13 -15.97
N GLY A 69 13.10 5.15 -17.28
CA GLY A 69 13.10 3.96 -18.14
C GLY A 69 11.80 3.18 -18.00
N ASP A 70 11.92 1.85 -17.90
CA ASP A 70 10.78 0.93 -17.82
C ASP A 70 9.96 1.08 -16.53
N PHE A 71 10.48 1.77 -15.50
CA PHE A 71 9.73 2.06 -14.28
C PHE A 71 8.75 3.23 -14.43
N PHE A 72 8.91 4.09 -15.44
CA PHE A 72 8.01 5.20 -15.68
C PHE A 72 6.84 4.77 -16.57
N VAL A 73 5.99 3.91 -16.03
CA VAL A 73 4.88 3.29 -16.76
C VAL A 73 3.82 4.31 -17.21
N PRO A 74 2.95 3.99 -18.19
CA PRO A 74 1.96 4.94 -18.73
C PRO A 74 1.02 5.56 -17.68
N ALA A 75 0.65 4.81 -16.64
CA ALA A 75 -0.15 5.33 -15.53
C ALA A 75 0.63 6.39 -14.73
N ALA A 76 1.91 6.15 -14.43
CA ALA A 76 2.78 7.11 -13.76
C ALA A 76 3.00 8.36 -14.61
N GLU A 77 3.22 8.21 -15.93
CA GLU A 77 3.31 9.33 -16.86
C GLU A 77 2.04 10.19 -16.87
N LYS A 78 0.88 9.53 -16.94
CA LYS A 78 -0.42 10.21 -16.86
C LYS A 78 -0.56 10.94 -15.54
N PHE A 79 -0.21 10.30 -14.43
CA PHE A 79 -0.26 10.89 -13.09
C PHE A 79 0.57 12.18 -12.96
N MET A 80 1.72 12.25 -13.62
CA MET A 80 2.56 13.46 -13.64
C MET A 80 1.99 14.60 -14.49
N LYS A 81 1.06 14.32 -15.40
CA LYS A 81 0.44 15.30 -16.33
C LYS A 81 -1.01 15.64 -15.95
N ASP A 82 -1.64 14.84 -15.10
CA ASP A 82 -3.01 15.03 -14.63
C ASP A 82 -3.04 16.04 -13.48
N GLU A 83 -3.63 17.21 -13.72
CA GLU A 83 -3.71 18.30 -12.74
C GLU A 83 -4.42 17.88 -11.44
N ASP A 84 -5.45 17.02 -11.52
CA ASP A 84 -6.22 16.61 -10.35
C ASP A 84 -5.52 15.51 -9.57
N ALA A 85 -4.72 14.67 -10.23
CA ALA A 85 -3.80 13.75 -9.56
C ALA A 85 -2.67 14.51 -8.86
N GLN A 86 -2.04 15.47 -9.54
CA GLN A 86 -0.98 16.31 -8.97
C GLN A 86 -1.47 17.14 -7.78
N LYS A 87 -2.67 17.73 -7.84
CA LYS A 87 -3.27 18.42 -6.69
C LYS A 87 -3.40 17.50 -5.48
N LYS A 88 -3.81 16.24 -5.68
CA LYS A 88 -3.91 15.25 -4.59
C LYS A 88 -2.54 14.81 -4.07
N LEU A 89 -1.54 14.68 -4.94
CA LEU A 89 -0.17 14.36 -4.55
C LEU A 89 0.43 15.47 -3.66
N LEU A 90 0.22 16.74 -4.03
CA LEU A 90 0.71 17.91 -3.31
C LEU A 90 -0.10 18.22 -2.03
N ASN A 91 -1.34 17.75 -1.95
CA ASN A 91 -2.27 18.03 -0.84
C ASN A 91 -2.92 16.75 -0.33
N SER A 92 -2.12 15.70 -0.11
CA SER A 92 -2.62 14.42 0.37
C SER A 92 -3.23 14.56 1.77
N VAL A 93 -4.24 13.73 2.06
CA VAL A 93 -4.89 13.74 3.37
C VAL A 93 -3.96 13.07 4.38
N ALA A 94 -3.76 13.67 5.57
CA ALA A 94 -3.00 13.00 6.61
C ALA A 94 -3.79 11.80 7.14
N ILE A 95 -3.16 10.64 7.34
CA ILE A 95 -3.84 9.44 7.84
C ILE A 95 -4.60 9.68 9.16
N LYS A 96 -4.12 10.58 10.01
CA LYS A 96 -4.78 10.93 11.28
C LYS A 96 -6.15 11.60 11.11
N ASP A 97 -6.41 12.18 9.94
CA ASP A 97 -7.62 12.94 9.64
C ASP A 97 -8.66 12.07 8.91
N ILE A 98 -8.37 10.77 8.72
CA ILE A 98 -9.26 9.82 8.03
C ILE A 98 -9.98 8.95 9.06
N LYS A 99 -11.32 8.87 8.93
CA LYS A 99 -12.14 7.92 9.69
C LYS A 99 -12.15 6.55 9.01
N PHE A 100 -11.21 5.70 9.41
CA PHE A 100 -11.04 4.34 8.84
C PHE A 100 -12.20 3.37 9.13
N ASP A 101 -13.10 3.72 10.05
CA ASP A 101 -14.33 2.96 10.28
C ASP A 101 -15.23 2.84 9.05
N ASP A 102 -15.17 3.81 8.14
CA ASP A 102 -16.02 3.93 6.95
C ASP A 102 -15.24 3.66 5.66
N VAL A 103 -14.12 2.94 5.74
CA VAL A 103 -13.21 2.59 4.63
C VAL A 103 -13.38 1.12 4.28
N ASP A 104 -13.53 0.82 2.99
CA ASP A 104 -13.72 -0.55 2.48
C ASP A 104 -12.40 -1.24 2.13
N ALA A 105 -11.38 -0.45 1.77
CA ALA A 105 -10.01 -0.95 1.62
C ALA A 105 -8.96 0.13 1.94
N ILE A 106 -7.87 -0.31 2.56
CA ILE A 106 -6.63 0.46 2.65
C ILE A 106 -5.58 -0.18 1.72
N TYR A 107 -4.92 0.62 0.90
CA TYR A 107 -3.85 0.20 0.00
C TYR A 107 -2.57 0.92 0.40
N LEU A 108 -1.56 0.18 0.86
CA LEU A 108 -0.27 0.70 1.31
C LEU A 108 0.71 0.66 0.14
N ALA A 109 0.95 1.81 -0.49
CA ALA A 109 1.98 1.94 -1.52
C ALA A 109 3.37 1.85 -0.88
N GLY A 110 4.33 1.28 -1.60
CA GLY A 110 5.71 1.13 -1.17
C GLY A 110 6.63 2.25 -1.67
N GLY A 111 7.85 1.87 -2.05
CA GLY A 111 9.03 2.74 -2.12
C GLY A 111 9.73 2.86 -0.76
N HIS A 112 11.07 2.98 -0.75
CA HIS A 112 11.88 2.89 0.47
C HIS A 112 11.61 3.98 1.52
N GLY A 113 10.88 5.04 1.20
CA GLY A 113 10.48 6.04 2.19
C GLY A 113 9.65 5.44 3.33
N VAL A 114 8.84 4.40 3.06
CA VAL A 114 8.02 3.73 4.09
C VAL A 114 8.85 3.14 5.22
N CYS A 115 10.13 2.80 4.98
CA CYS A 115 11.05 2.32 6.00
C CYS A 115 11.31 3.35 7.12
N VAL A 116 11.00 4.62 6.89
CA VAL A 116 11.20 5.72 7.85
C VAL A 116 9.94 5.99 8.65
N ASP A 117 8.77 5.97 8.01
CA ASP A 117 7.56 6.56 8.57
C ASP A 117 6.32 5.64 8.59
N PHE A 118 6.42 4.43 8.05
CA PHE A 118 5.45 3.37 8.33
C PHE A 118 5.86 2.58 9.58
N VAL A 119 7.17 2.35 9.76
CA VAL A 119 7.72 1.67 10.94
C VAL A 119 7.58 2.55 12.18
N GLY A 120 7.04 2.00 13.27
CA GLY A 120 6.76 2.74 14.51
C GLY A 120 5.54 3.67 14.43
N ASN A 121 4.82 3.71 13.31
CA ASN A 121 3.70 4.63 13.13
C ASN A 121 2.41 4.09 13.74
N LYS A 122 2.14 4.51 14.99
CA LYS A 122 0.96 4.08 15.74
C LYS A 122 -0.38 4.41 15.08
N THR A 123 -0.45 5.54 14.35
CA THR A 123 -1.67 5.95 13.64
C THR A 123 -1.93 5.03 12.46
N LEU A 124 -0.89 4.72 11.68
CA LEU A 124 -1.00 3.80 10.55
C LEU A 124 -1.32 2.38 11.03
N LYS A 125 -0.63 1.90 12.06
CA LYS A 125 -0.93 0.61 12.70
C LYS A 125 -2.41 0.52 13.10
N ALA A 126 -2.92 1.54 13.82
CA ALA A 126 -4.32 1.56 14.26
C ALA A 126 -5.31 1.60 13.09
N ALA A 127 -4.98 2.32 12.01
CA ALA A 127 -5.77 2.34 10.79
C ALA A 127 -5.85 0.94 10.15
N ILE A 128 -4.70 0.27 9.95
CA ILE A 128 -4.62 -1.08 9.38
C ILE A 128 -5.42 -2.07 10.23
N GLU A 129 -5.20 -2.09 11.54
CA GLU A 129 -5.91 -3.00 12.44
C GLU A 129 -7.42 -2.74 12.48
N THR A 130 -7.85 -1.47 12.39
CA THR A 130 -9.27 -1.10 12.33
C THR A 130 -9.92 -1.63 11.06
N VAL A 131 -9.29 -1.42 9.90
CA VAL A 131 -9.79 -1.91 8.61
C VAL A 131 -9.86 -3.44 8.62
N TYR A 132 -8.76 -4.11 9.01
CA TYR A 132 -8.69 -5.57 9.00
C TYR A 132 -9.71 -6.22 9.97
N LYS A 133 -9.84 -5.68 11.20
CA LYS A 133 -10.78 -6.20 12.21
C LYS A 133 -12.24 -6.10 11.75
N LYS A 134 -12.57 -5.14 10.88
CA LYS A 134 -13.89 -5.01 10.27
C LYS A 134 -14.13 -5.98 9.10
N GLY A 135 -13.18 -6.85 8.80
CA GLY A 135 -13.26 -7.73 7.64
C GLY A 135 -13.15 -6.97 6.32
N LYS A 136 -12.53 -5.78 6.33
CA LYS A 136 -12.26 -4.96 5.14
C LYS A 136 -10.85 -5.23 4.64
N ILE A 137 -10.57 -4.83 3.41
CA ILE A 137 -9.35 -5.22 2.71
C ILE A 137 -8.16 -4.38 3.18
N VAL A 138 -7.06 -5.06 3.52
CA VAL A 138 -5.75 -4.44 3.68
C VAL A 138 -4.88 -4.94 2.53
N ALA A 139 -4.47 -4.04 1.65
CA ALA A 139 -3.56 -4.30 0.56
C ALA A 139 -2.22 -3.59 0.80
N ALA A 140 -1.11 -4.22 0.45
CA ALA A 140 0.22 -3.61 0.59
C ALA A 140 1.18 -4.10 -0.50
N ASP A 141 1.87 -3.18 -1.17
CA ASP A 141 2.74 -3.50 -2.32
C ASP A 141 4.22 -3.22 -2.00
N CYS A 142 5.13 -4.02 -2.56
CA CYS A 142 6.58 -3.79 -2.48
C CYS A 142 7.09 -3.66 -1.03
N HIS A 143 7.50 -2.46 -0.61
CA HIS A 143 7.87 -2.17 0.78
C HIS A 143 6.69 -1.78 1.69
N GLY A 144 5.53 -1.46 1.15
CA GLY A 144 4.30 -1.19 1.90
C GLY A 144 3.97 -2.23 2.98
N PRO A 145 4.19 -3.55 2.76
CA PRO A 145 4.03 -4.59 3.78
C PRO A 145 4.86 -4.36 5.05
N ILE A 146 5.90 -3.51 5.05
CA ILE A 146 6.70 -3.22 6.25
C ILE A 146 5.84 -2.76 7.44
N ALA A 147 4.73 -2.06 7.18
CA ALA A 147 3.79 -1.62 8.21
C ALA A 147 3.08 -2.80 8.92
N LEU A 148 2.89 -3.92 8.21
CA LEU A 148 2.20 -5.09 8.74
C LEU A 148 3.01 -5.81 9.81
N ALA A 149 4.35 -5.64 9.81
CA ALA A 149 5.24 -6.26 10.79
C ALA A 149 4.92 -5.84 12.24
N GLU A 150 4.33 -4.66 12.44
CA GLU A 150 3.96 -4.18 13.77
C GLU A 150 2.47 -4.37 14.08
N CYS A 151 1.66 -4.78 13.10
CA CYS A 151 0.23 -5.00 13.26
C CYS A 151 -0.06 -6.34 13.94
N CYS A 152 -1.13 -6.37 14.73
CA CYS A 152 -1.58 -7.54 15.46
C CYS A 152 -2.98 -7.99 15.00
N LYS A 153 -3.31 -9.25 15.26
CA LYS A 153 -4.68 -9.77 15.17
C LYS A 153 -5.55 -9.17 16.27
N ALA A 154 -6.84 -9.53 16.28
CA ALA A 154 -7.83 -8.99 17.21
C ALA A 154 -7.51 -9.20 18.71
N ASP A 155 -6.63 -10.15 19.05
CA ASP A 155 -6.13 -10.36 20.41
C ASP A 155 -5.09 -9.33 20.88
N GLY A 156 -4.62 -8.46 19.96
CA GLY A 156 -3.65 -7.40 20.21
C GLY A 156 -2.22 -7.88 20.49
N LYS A 157 -1.92 -9.17 20.30
CA LYS A 157 -0.61 -9.76 20.61
C LYS A 157 -0.04 -10.60 19.48
N THR A 158 -0.87 -11.38 18.81
CA THR A 158 -0.44 -12.24 17.70
C THR A 158 -0.16 -11.38 16.48
N PRO A 159 1.02 -11.48 15.83
CA PRO A 159 1.31 -10.77 14.59
C PRO A 159 0.22 -11.00 13.55
N LEU A 160 -0.17 -9.94 12.84
CA LEU A 160 -1.22 -9.99 11.83
C LEU A 160 -0.92 -11.06 10.78
N VAL A 161 0.34 -11.14 10.34
CA VAL A 161 0.83 -12.06 9.30
C VAL A 161 1.03 -13.50 9.78
N GLN A 162 0.94 -13.79 11.09
CA GLN A 162 1.22 -15.13 11.61
C GLN A 162 0.25 -16.17 11.02
N GLY A 163 0.80 -17.18 10.37
CA GLY A 163 0.06 -18.26 9.71
C GLY A 163 -0.61 -17.89 8.38
N MET A 164 -0.50 -16.64 7.94
CA MET A 164 -1.02 -16.16 6.65
C MET A 164 -0.01 -16.42 5.54
N THR A 165 -0.48 -16.64 4.31
CA THR A 165 0.37 -16.63 3.11
C THR A 165 0.50 -15.21 2.58
N VAL A 166 1.73 -14.70 2.53
CA VAL A 166 2.04 -13.30 2.20
C VAL A 166 3.24 -13.19 1.26
N THR A 167 3.41 -12.04 0.64
CA THR A 167 4.61 -11.64 -0.10
C THR A 167 4.96 -10.19 0.23
N GLY A 168 5.99 -9.65 -0.42
CA GLY A 168 6.52 -8.30 -0.25
C GLY A 168 7.91 -8.23 -0.90
N PHE A 169 8.56 -7.07 -0.85
CA PHE A 169 9.88 -6.92 -1.45
C PHE A 169 10.86 -7.94 -0.87
N THR A 170 11.46 -8.73 -1.75
CA THR A 170 12.20 -9.92 -1.34
C THR A 170 13.59 -9.57 -0.83
N ASP A 171 14.17 -10.48 -0.05
CA ASP A 171 15.56 -10.32 0.40
C ASP A 171 16.53 -10.22 -0.80
N SER A 172 16.23 -10.94 -1.91
CA SER A 172 17.04 -10.90 -3.13
C SER A 172 16.93 -9.56 -3.87
N GLU A 173 15.73 -9.01 -4.00
CA GLU A 173 15.52 -7.68 -4.60
C GLU A 173 16.17 -6.57 -3.76
N GLU A 174 16.08 -6.64 -2.42
CA GLU A 174 16.72 -5.66 -1.52
C GLU A 174 18.25 -5.67 -1.66
N ASN A 175 18.83 -6.88 -1.73
CA ASN A 175 20.27 -7.03 -1.97
C ASN A 175 20.67 -6.49 -3.35
N ALA A 176 19.84 -6.70 -4.38
CA ALA A 176 20.10 -6.23 -5.74
C ALA A 176 20.11 -4.70 -5.84
N VAL A 177 19.32 -4.00 -5.02
CA VAL A 177 19.33 -2.51 -4.94
C VAL A 177 20.35 -1.97 -3.93
N ALA A 178 21.07 -2.84 -3.22
CA ALA A 178 22.12 -2.50 -2.26
C ALA A 178 21.65 -1.61 -1.09
N LEU A 179 20.42 -1.82 -0.60
CA LEU A 179 19.84 -1.06 0.51
C LEU A 179 19.60 -1.90 1.78
N THR A 180 20.02 -3.17 1.79
CA THR A 180 19.91 -4.13 2.92
C THR A 180 20.34 -3.53 4.26
N GLU A 181 21.47 -2.83 4.32
CA GLU A 181 22.00 -2.24 5.57
C GLU A 181 21.28 -0.94 5.98
N LYS A 182 20.46 -0.37 5.09
CA LYS A 182 19.72 0.87 5.34
C LYS A 182 18.32 0.61 5.86
N VAL A 183 17.62 -0.39 5.35
CA VAL A 183 16.28 -0.75 5.81
C VAL A 183 16.29 -1.19 7.29
N PRO A 184 15.19 -1.01 8.04
CA PRO A 184 15.13 -1.39 9.46
C PRO A 184 15.14 -2.90 9.66
N PHE A 185 14.60 -3.64 8.69
CA PHE A 185 14.64 -5.09 8.58
C PHE A 185 14.22 -5.50 7.16
N LEU A 186 14.58 -6.71 6.76
CA LEU A 186 14.11 -7.29 5.50
C LEU A 186 12.71 -7.89 5.69
N ILE A 187 11.77 -7.57 4.80
CA ILE A 187 10.35 -7.96 4.94
C ILE A 187 10.19 -9.47 4.89
N GLU A 188 10.82 -10.13 3.91
CA GLU A 188 10.77 -11.59 3.76
C GLU A 188 11.29 -12.30 5.03
N ALA A 189 12.48 -11.93 5.51
CA ALA A 189 13.02 -12.47 6.75
C ALA A 189 12.12 -12.20 7.96
N LYS A 190 11.61 -10.97 8.10
CA LYS A 190 10.79 -10.57 9.26
C LYS A 190 9.45 -11.30 9.31
N PHE A 191 8.79 -11.47 8.16
CA PHE A 191 7.52 -12.18 8.10
C PHE A 191 7.69 -13.68 8.38
N LYS A 192 8.77 -14.30 7.92
CA LYS A 192 9.12 -15.68 8.30
C LYS A 192 9.36 -15.82 9.80
N GLU A 193 10.09 -14.89 10.41
CA GLU A 193 10.29 -14.82 11.88
C GLU A 193 8.94 -14.76 12.63
N GLN A 194 7.97 -14.02 12.09
CA GLN A 194 6.62 -13.89 12.65
C GLN A 194 5.69 -15.07 12.33
N GLY A 195 6.20 -16.12 11.68
CA GLY A 195 5.45 -17.33 11.36
C GLY A 195 4.50 -17.19 10.18
N ALA A 196 4.72 -16.22 9.30
CA ALA A 196 4.02 -16.14 8.02
C ALA A 196 4.58 -17.15 7.01
N LYS A 197 3.74 -17.60 6.08
CA LYS A 197 4.15 -18.38 4.90
C LYS A 197 4.52 -17.41 3.79
N PHE A 198 5.78 -16.99 3.77
CA PHE A 198 6.26 -16.06 2.75
C PHE A 198 6.46 -16.78 1.42
N GLU A 199 5.78 -16.32 0.37
CA GLU A 199 5.93 -16.81 -1.01
C GLU A 199 6.44 -15.68 -1.91
N LYS A 200 7.27 -16.03 -2.89
CA LYS A 200 7.83 -15.08 -3.85
C LYS A 200 7.87 -15.67 -5.26
N GLY A 201 7.70 -14.79 -6.24
CA GLY A 201 8.00 -15.04 -7.64
C GLY A 201 9.48 -14.80 -7.95
N GLY A 202 9.80 -14.64 -9.23
CA GLY A 202 11.11 -14.15 -9.64
C GLY A 202 11.26 -12.67 -9.28
N ASP A 203 12.48 -12.23 -9.00
CA ASP A 203 12.76 -10.81 -8.77
C ASP A 203 12.23 -9.97 -9.95
N TRP A 204 11.61 -8.83 -9.64
CA TRP A 204 11.04 -7.89 -10.61
C TRP A 204 9.88 -8.43 -11.44
N THR A 205 9.33 -9.60 -11.07
CA THR A 205 8.14 -10.17 -11.72
C THR A 205 6.90 -9.92 -10.88
N SER A 206 5.75 -9.81 -11.55
CA SER A 206 4.46 -9.66 -10.88
C SER A 206 4.15 -10.89 -10.03
N HIS A 207 3.95 -10.69 -8.72
CA HIS A 207 3.58 -11.74 -7.79
C HIS A 207 2.73 -11.17 -6.65
N ILE A 208 1.53 -11.73 -6.48
CA ILE A 208 0.62 -11.35 -5.39
C ILE A 208 0.22 -12.55 -4.55
N ARG A 209 -0.13 -12.27 -3.30
CA ARG A 209 -0.79 -13.21 -2.40
C ARG A 209 -2.02 -12.59 -1.77
N VAL A 210 -3.08 -13.39 -1.70
CA VAL A 210 -4.36 -13.05 -1.11
C VAL A 210 -4.68 -14.15 -0.10
N ASP A 211 -4.75 -13.79 1.17
CA ASP A 211 -5.16 -14.68 2.26
C ASP A 211 -6.22 -13.98 3.12
N GLY A 212 -7.47 -14.41 2.98
CA GLY A 212 -8.62 -13.72 3.54
C GLY A 212 -8.73 -12.28 3.02
N ASN A 213 -8.62 -11.31 3.94
CA ASN A 213 -8.69 -9.89 3.63
C ASN A 213 -7.31 -9.20 3.58
N LEU A 214 -6.22 -9.97 3.61
CA LEU A 214 -4.86 -9.46 3.48
C LEU A 214 -4.33 -9.74 2.08
N TYR A 215 -4.00 -8.68 1.35
CA TYR A 215 -3.55 -8.69 -0.03
C TYR A 215 -2.12 -8.11 -0.06
N THR A 216 -1.16 -8.83 -0.59
CA THR A 216 0.23 -8.37 -0.65
C THR A 216 0.80 -8.53 -2.05
N GLY A 217 1.52 -7.53 -2.54
CA GLY A 217 2.28 -7.54 -3.79
C GLY A 217 3.78 -7.50 -3.53
N GLN A 218 4.57 -8.16 -4.38
CA GLN A 218 5.99 -8.34 -4.15
C GLN A 218 6.81 -7.07 -4.44
N ASN A 219 6.49 -6.35 -5.51
CA ASN A 219 7.34 -5.30 -6.09
C ASN A 219 6.50 -4.42 -7.02
N PRO A 220 7.03 -3.32 -7.62
CA PRO A 220 6.24 -2.43 -8.46
C PRO A 220 5.47 -3.11 -9.60
N ALA A 221 6.03 -4.17 -10.20
CA ALA A 221 5.39 -4.95 -11.26
C ALA A 221 4.15 -5.74 -10.78
N SER A 222 3.90 -5.77 -9.48
CA SER A 222 2.74 -6.37 -8.84
C SER A 222 1.59 -5.37 -8.62
N SER A 223 1.84 -4.07 -8.79
CA SER A 223 0.89 -2.99 -8.46
C SER A 223 -0.45 -3.13 -9.17
N GLU A 224 -0.43 -3.41 -10.48
CA GLU A 224 -1.63 -3.60 -11.30
C GLU A 224 -2.42 -4.83 -10.86
N ALA A 225 -1.77 -6.00 -10.79
CA ALA A 225 -2.41 -7.24 -10.38
C ALA A 225 -3.01 -7.16 -8.95
N LEU A 226 -2.30 -6.48 -8.04
CA LEU A 226 -2.78 -6.26 -6.68
C LEU A 226 -4.00 -5.33 -6.66
N ALA A 227 -3.95 -4.20 -7.38
CA ALA A 227 -5.07 -3.27 -7.47
C ALA A 227 -6.29 -3.89 -8.16
N GLU A 228 -6.09 -4.69 -9.21
CA GLU A 228 -7.16 -5.47 -9.85
C GLU A 228 -7.82 -6.44 -8.88
N ALA A 229 -7.03 -7.16 -8.08
CA ALA A 229 -7.55 -8.10 -7.09
C ALA A 229 -8.39 -7.38 -6.01
N VAL A 230 -7.93 -6.23 -5.53
CA VAL A 230 -8.69 -5.37 -4.59
C VAL A 230 -9.99 -4.90 -5.24
N ALA A 231 -9.91 -4.35 -6.46
CA ALA A 231 -11.08 -3.81 -7.13
C ALA A 231 -12.13 -4.87 -7.46
N LYS A 232 -11.70 -6.07 -7.84
CA LYS A 232 -12.59 -7.21 -8.07
C LYS A 232 -13.30 -7.64 -6.79
N ALA A 233 -12.64 -7.58 -5.65
CA ALA A 233 -13.22 -7.97 -4.36
C ALA A 233 -14.21 -6.94 -3.81
N LEU A 234 -14.14 -5.68 -4.26
CA LEU A 234 -15.01 -4.58 -3.86
C LEU A 234 -16.19 -4.33 -4.82
N ALA A 235 -16.19 -4.97 -5.99
CA ALA A 235 -17.18 -4.80 -7.06
C ALA A 235 -18.43 -5.67 -6.89
#